data_AF-A0A3M5PIY1-F1
#
_entry.id   AF-A0A3M5PIY1-F1
#
_cell.length_a   1.000
_cell.length_b   1.000
_cell.length_c   1.000
_cell.angle_alpha   90.00
_cell.angle_beta   90.00
_cell.angle_gamma   90.00
#
_symmetry.space_group_name_H-M   'P 1'
#
loop_
_entity.id
_entity.type
_entity.pdbx_description
1 polymer ?
#
loop_
_entity_poly.entity_id
_entity_poly.type
_entity_poly.pdbx_seq_one_letter_code
_entity_poly.pdbx_strand_id
1 'polypeptide(L)'
;MKLSAVLTLHTRRLAFPPEYSHLPTFDPGRPYMPPSRPDSNPVTRPFAWLIAYLLVTGLLYFLVTHFPMGVVNVIEPGVVDRYIPLLPLSLPLYLSYMLVMPVLVFLGRTSDWLLPVFFAGALAAGLCLVCHLFLPTMILRPDSLHAALDWLYHLDKPLAASPSGHLALPVAIALTLFGLRVRHASAFAVWSLVLMMTVMTTGQHLFADMAFGVAIGVGCAALTLLFRRFAIDLRTMGALLLEWLCIIVTLRIALYMADWRICVAAMIIIAARQHALFVLYHDATHYHLTRRRSLNDFLINAAIGVPGLVPIEFYRPLHLEHHQHLGTEQDPERRFLYHRQPWRFTPLGAGPLLRQLAGDLLLVNTVRNLIAYRASGGAPLAVTRPLIAAALVWVSILALLVWQCSAHQLVLLAMLWFVPLVTLGALLQKIRSMAEHSGGPGSTPGWQAWTYSWRVGWLGRFFIWPYHINLHLQHHRAAGVPWHALPTTVSADEALMASRTLPDLMWSRRR
;
A
#
# COMPACT_ATOMS: atom_id res chain seq x y z
N MET A 1 -13.57 -18.45 -48.46
CA MET A 1 -12.51 -17.63 -47.83
C MET A 1 -13.05 -16.22 -47.62
N LYS A 2 -13.24 -15.85 -46.36
CA LYS A 2 -13.68 -14.54 -45.88
C LYS A 2 -12.49 -13.59 -45.91
N LEU A 3 -12.65 -12.39 -46.48
CA LEU A 3 -12.09 -11.13 -45.97
C LEU A 3 -12.60 -10.00 -46.88
N SER A 4 -13.54 -9.20 -46.38
CA SER A 4 -13.86 -7.80 -46.76
C SER A 4 -15.36 -7.54 -46.63
N ALA A 5 -15.82 -7.44 -45.38
CA ALA A 5 -17.10 -6.82 -45.00
C ALA A 5 -17.17 -6.83 -43.47
N VAL A 6 -16.72 -5.75 -42.83
CA VAL A 6 -17.24 -5.14 -41.57
C VAL A 6 -16.27 -4.00 -41.25
N LEU A 7 -16.48 -2.82 -41.83
CA LEU A 7 -15.84 -1.57 -41.38
C LEU A 7 -16.65 -0.38 -41.91
N THR A 8 -17.91 -0.29 -41.50
CA THR A 8 -18.73 0.90 -41.74
C THR A 8 -19.84 0.99 -40.69
N LEU A 9 -19.54 1.56 -39.51
CA LEU A 9 -20.56 2.03 -38.57
C LEU A 9 -20.15 3.38 -37.96
N HIS A 10 -20.65 4.43 -38.62
CA HIS A 10 -21.14 5.69 -38.07
C HIS A 10 -20.35 6.40 -36.95
N THR A 11 -19.51 7.35 -37.34
CA THR A 11 -19.20 8.55 -36.54
C THR A 11 -20.36 9.54 -36.58
N ARG A 12 -21.31 9.44 -35.65
CA ARG A 12 -22.18 10.59 -35.32
C ARG A 12 -21.43 11.48 -34.34
N ARG A 13 -21.10 12.71 -34.76
CA ARG A 13 -20.71 13.79 -33.85
C ARG A 13 -21.92 14.10 -32.96
N LEU A 14 -21.79 13.85 -31.66
CA LEU A 14 -22.78 14.24 -30.67
C LEU A 14 -22.29 15.52 -30.00
N ALA A 15 -23.10 16.58 -30.10
CA ALA A 15 -22.86 17.83 -29.41
C ALA A 15 -23.13 17.65 -27.92
N PHE A 16 -22.23 18.17 -27.08
CA PHE A 16 -22.42 18.24 -25.63
C PHE A 16 -23.51 19.27 -25.27
N PRO A 17 -24.20 19.11 -24.13
CA PRO A 17 -25.04 20.17 -23.57
C PRO A 17 -24.24 21.47 -23.35
N PRO A 18 -24.87 22.66 -23.42
CA PRO A 18 -24.17 23.96 -23.37
C PRO A 18 -23.30 24.18 -22.13
N GLU A 19 -23.61 23.48 -21.03
CA GLU A 19 -22.96 23.60 -19.71
C GLU A 19 -21.55 22.97 -19.63
N TYR A 20 -21.08 22.30 -20.68
CA TYR A 20 -19.74 21.67 -20.74
C TYR A 20 -18.84 22.21 -21.85
N SER A 21 -19.20 23.36 -22.46
CA SER A 21 -18.49 23.97 -23.60
C SER A 21 -17.07 24.48 -23.30
N HIS A 22 -16.62 24.42 -22.03
CA HIS A 22 -15.27 24.82 -21.61
C HIS A 22 -14.30 23.66 -21.38
N LEU A 23 -14.72 22.40 -21.55
CA LEU A 23 -13.80 21.27 -21.48
C LEU A 23 -13.12 21.04 -22.84
N PRO A 24 -11.80 20.75 -22.87
CA PRO A 24 -11.12 20.44 -24.12
C PRO A 24 -11.77 19.22 -24.78
N THR A 25 -12.25 19.39 -26.00
CA THR A 25 -12.80 18.32 -26.82
C THR A 25 -11.70 17.29 -27.09
N PHE A 26 -11.98 16.02 -26.77
CA PHE A 26 -11.08 14.92 -27.07
C PHE A 26 -11.03 14.72 -28.59
N ASP A 27 -9.92 15.14 -29.20
CA ASP A 27 -9.62 14.94 -30.62
C ASP A 27 -8.93 13.58 -30.81
N PRO A 28 -9.60 12.56 -31.39
CA PRO A 28 -9.02 11.23 -31.58
C PRO A 28 -7.88 11.19 -32.61
N GLY A 29 -7.61 12.29 -33.33
CA GLY A 29 -6.55 12.40 -34.34
C GLY A 29 -5.27 13.10 -33.87
N ARG A 30 -5.25 13.75 -32.70
CA ARG A 30 -4.03 14.36 -32.15
C ARG A 30 -3.28 13.34 -31.27
N PRO A 31 -1.97 13.13 -31.46
CA PRO A 31 -1.18 12.43 -30.46
C PRO A 31 -1.33 13.20 -29.15
N TYR A 32 -1.86 12.54 -28.12
CA TYR A 32 -1.89 13.06 -26.76
C TYR A 32 -0.46 13.46 -26.39
N MET A 33 -0.17 14.77 -26.44
CA MET A 33 1.01 15.30 -25.80
C MET A 33 0.66 15.35 -24.31
N PRO A 34 1.26 14.46 -23.48
CA PRO A 34 1.05 14.56 -22.05
C PRO A 34 1.54 15.95 -21.61
N PRO A 35 0.92 16.59 -20.60
CA PRO A 35 1.64 17.60 -19.87
C PRO A 35 3.01 17.01 -19.50
N SER A 36 4.07 17.74 -19.85
CA SER A 36 5.40 17.50 -19.30
C SER A 36 5.22 17.25 -17.80
N ARG A 37 5.93 16.25 -17.26
CA ARG A 37 5.96 15.99 -15.82
C ARG A 37 5.89 17.35 -15.10
N PRO A 38 5.01 17.55 -14.11
CA PRO A 38 5.48 18.34 -12.99
C PRO A 38 6.69 17.55 -12.48
N ASP A 39 7.88 17.95 -12.93
CA ASP A 39 9.11 17.43 -12.39
C ASP A 39 9.01 17.63 -10.88
N SER A 40 9.08 16.49 -10.21
CA SER A 40 9.41 16.32 -8.81
C SER A 40 8.83 17.35 -7.85
N ASN A 41 7.61 17.08 -7.37
CA ASN A 41 7.31 17.55 -6.03
C ASN A 41 8.24 16.78 -5.06
N PRO A 42 9.14 17.46 -4.31
CA PRO A 42 9.96 16.80 -3.30
C PRO A 42 9.07 16.01 -2.31
N VAL A 43 9.66 15.18 -1.46
CA VAL A 43 8.90 14.50 -0.41
C VAL A 43 8.14 15.57 0.39
N THR A 44 6.83 15.65 0.20
CA THR A 44 5.99 16.65 0.85
C THR A 44 6.04 16.38 2.35
N ARG A 45 6.61 17.32 3.12
CA ARG A 45 6.83 17.20 4.58
C ARG A 45 7.84 16.09 4.94
N PRO A 46 9.12 16.22 4.55
CA PRO A 46 10.10 15.15 4.70
C PRO A 46 10.34 14.77 6.18
N PHE A 47 10.27 15.73 7.09
CA PHE A 47 10.37 15.48 8.54
C PHE A 47 9.15 14.74 9.12
N ALA A 48 7.95 14.94 8.56
CA ALA A 48 6.79 14.17 9.01
C ALA A 48 6.92 12.69 8.63
N TRP A 49 7.49 12.40 7.45
CA TRP A 49 7.82 11.03 7.04
C TRP A 49 8.93 10.41 7.87
N LEU A 50 9.94 11.20 8.28
CA LEU A 50 10.95 10.74 9.23
C LEU A 50 10.31 10.33 10.56
N ILE A 51 9.43 11.15 11.12
CA ILE A 51 8.71 10.83 12.37
C ILE A 51 7.88 9.56 12.19
N ALA A 52 7.12 9.45 11.10
CA ALA A 52 6.32 8.26 10.82
C ALA A 52 7.21 7.00 10.70
N TYR A 53 8.34 7.09 10.01
CA TYR A 53 9.33 6.02 9.91
C TYR A 53 9.82 5.60 11.29
N LEU A 54 10.32 6.54 12.09
CA LEU A 54 10.86 6.26 13.43
C LEU A 54 9.82 5.61 14.36
N LEU A 55 8.57 6.08 14.31
CA LEU A 55 7.48 5.51 15.10
C LEU A 55 7.17 4.08 14.66
N VAL A 56 7.04 3.83 13.35
CA VAL A 56 6.72 2.49 12.83
C VAL A 56 7.86 1.52 13.09
N THR A 57 9.10 1.88 12.75
CA THR A 57 10.25 1.00 12.98
C THR A 57 10.51 0.81 14.46
N GLY A 58 10.35 1.85 15.29
CA GLY A 58 10.50 1.76 16.74
C GLY A 58 9.46 0.83 17.37
N LEU A 59 8.18 0.93 16.97
CA LEU A 59 7.12 0.04 17.45
C LEU A 59 7.36 -1.41 17.03
N LEU A 60 7.75 -1.64 15.78
CA LEU A 60 8.07 -2.98 15.29
C LEU A 60 9.32 -3.56 15.96
N TYR A 61 10.36 -2.74 16.15
CA TYR A 61 11.57 -3.14 16.88
C TYR A 61 11.25 -3.51 18.32
N PHE A 62 10.43 -2.70 19.00
CA PHE A 62 9.93 -3.01 20.34
C PHE A 62 9.20 -4.34 20.36
N LEU A 63 8.29 -4.56 19.41
CA LEU A 63 7.52 -5.81 19.30
C LEU A 63 8.45 -7.04 19.19
N VAL A 64 9.40 -7.04 18.24
CA VAL A 64 10.26 -8.21 17.99
C VAL A 64 11.30 -8.45 19.10
N THR A 65 11.67 -7.43 19.87
CA THR A 65 12.62 -7.54 20.99
C THR A 65 11.96 -7.82 22.34
N HIS A 66 10.65 -7.65 22.47
CA HIS A 66 9.92 -7.89 23.72
C HIS A 66 9.00 -9.12 23.63
N PHE A 67 8.54 -9.44 22.43
CA PHE A 67 7.63 -10.54 22.17
C PHE A 67 8.15 -11.39 21.01
N PRO A 68 9.26 -12.13 21.17
CA PRO A 68 9.77 -13.02 20.13
C PRO A 68 8.75 -14.13 19.87
N MET A 69 8.08 -14.06 18.70
CA MET A 69 6.94 -14.92 18.36
C MET A 69 7.40 -16.29 17.84
N GLY A 70 8.23 -17.01 18.59
CA GLY A 70 8.77 -18.31 18.20
C GLY A 70 10.04 -18.67 18.98
N VAL A 71 10.67 -19.78 18.59
CA VAL A 71 11.95 -20.20 19.14
C VAL A 71 13.02 -19.16 18.75
N VAL A 72 13.74 -18.65 19.75
CA VAL A 72 14.85 -17.73 19.56
C VAL A 72 16.10 -18.54 19.22
N ASN A 73 16.67 -18.29 18.05
CA ASN A 73 17.88 -18.96 17.58
C ASN A 73 19.11 -18.14 17.97
N VAL A 74 20.04 -18.75 18.70
CA VAL A 74 21.31 -18.12 19.05
C VAL A 74 22.24 -18.16 17.83
N ILE A 75 22.83 -17.02 17.49
CA ILE A 75 23.85 -16.92 16.46
C ILE A 75 25.21 -17.06 17.13
N GLU A 76 25.93 -18.11 16.75
CA GLU A 76 27.25 -18.42 17.31
C GLU A 76 28.37 -17.65 16.59
N PRO A 77 29.42 -17.20 17.30
CA PRO A 77 30.58 -16.56 16.70
C PRO A 77 31.29 -17.46 15.69
N GLY A 78 31.55 -16.92 14.49
CA GLY A 78 32.34 -17.57 13.47
C GLY A 78 33.84 -17.40 13.69
N VAL A 79 34.63 -17.87 12.72
CA VAL A 79 36.10 -17.75 12.75
C VAL A 79 36.54 -16.30 12.73
N VAL A 80 35.89 -15.45 11.93
CA VAL A 80 36.22 -14.02 11.81
C VAL A 80 36.00 -13.29 13.13
N ASP A 81 34.92 -13.61 13.84
CA ASP A 81 34.52 -12.94 15.08
C ASP A 81 35.55 -13.13 16.21
N ARG A 82 36.33 -14.22 16.19
CA ARG A 82 37.40 -14.49 17.18
C ARG A 82 38.56 -13.50 17.10
N TYR A 83 38.74 -12.84 15.96
CA TYR A 83 39.83 -11.90 15.74
C TYR A 83 39.39 -10.44 15.93
N ILE A 84 38.14 -10.21 16.30
CA ILE A 84 37.59 -8.86 16.44
C ILE A 84 37.57 -8.49 17.92
N PRO A 85 38.39 -7.51 18.34
CA PRO A 85 38.40 -7.08 19.72
C PRO A 85 37.16 -6.22 20.04
N LEU A 86 36.74 -6.27 21.31
CA LEU A 86 35.81 -5.28 21.84
C LEU A 86 36.55 -3.96 22.04
N LEU A 87 36.06 -2.89 21.41
CA LEU A 87 36.61 -1.54 21.48
C LEU A 87 35.53 -0.56 21.98
N PRO A 88 35.44 -0.31 23.30
CA PRO A 88 34.46 0.63 23.86
C PRO A 88 34.52 2.03 23.25
N LEU A 89 35.71 2.47 22.84
CA LEU A 89 35.92 3.78 22.17
C LEU A 89 35.21 3.89 20.82
N SER A 90 34.79 2.77 20.22
CA SER A 90 34.00 2.75 18.99
C SER A 90 32.50 3.06 19.22
N LEU A 91 32.04 3.09 20.48
CA LEU A 91 30.63 3.30 20.84
C LEU A 91 30.03 4.60 20.28
N PRO A 92 30.67 5.79 20.37
CA PRO A 92 30.08 7.01 19.81
C PRO A 92 29.88 6.92 18.29
N LEU A 93 30.79 6.25 17.59
CA LEU A 93 30.68 6.03 16.15
C LEU A 93 29.57 5.02 15.84
N TYR A 94 29.37 3.99 16.67
CA TYR A 94 28.22 3.09 16.55
C TYR A 94 26.89 3.84 16.74
N LEU A 95 26.77 4.66 17.80
CA LEU A 95 25.55 5.42 18.11
C LEU A 95 25.18 6.43 17.01
N SER A 96 26.14 6.82 16.16
CA SER A 96 25.87 7.65 14.99
C SER A 96 24.86 7.02 14.01
N TYR A 97 24.63 5.70 14.07
CA TYR A 97 23.56 5.05 13.30
C TYR A 97 22.19 5.74 13.45
N MET A 98 21.85 6.22 14.66
CA MET A 98 20.61 6.97 14.92
C MET A 98 20.47 8.25 14.08
N LEU A 99 21.57 8.78 13.56
CA LEU A 99 21.62 10.00 12.77
C LEU A 99 21.53 9.74 11.26
N VAL A 100 21.66 8.50 10.78
CA VAL A 100 21.70 8.17 9.34
C VAL A 100 20.44 8.69 8.63
N MET A 101 19.25 8.35 9.14
CA MET A 101 17.97 8.80 8.56
C MET A 101 17.69 10.30 8.77
N PRO A 102 17.89 10.88 9.98
CA PRO A 102 17.79 12.33 10.18
C PRO A 102 18.69 13.16 9.25
N VAL A 103 19.96 12.77 9.11
CA VAL A 103 20.91 13.47 8.23
C VAL A 103 20.51 13.31 6.76
N LEU A 104 20.09 12.12 6.33
CA LEU A 104 19.57 11.89 4.98
C LEU A 104 18.41 12.85 4.66
N VAL A 105 17.42 12.89 5.55
CA VAL A 105 16.22 13.72 5.42
C VAL A 105 16.59 15.19 5.42
N PHE A 106 17.47 15.63 6.32
CA PHE A 106 17.93 17.01 6.37
C PHE A 106 18.62 17.42 5.07
N LEU A 107 19.57 16.64 4.57
CA LEU A 107 20.32 16.94 3.34
C LEU A 107 19.44 16.90 2.09
N GLY A 108 18.46 16.00 2.06
CA GLY A 108 17.59 15.77 0.89
C GLY A 108 16.25 16.51 0.91
N ARG A 109 15.94 17.28 1.96
CA ARG A 109 14.59 17.85 2.21
C ARG A 109 13.96 18.63 1.04
N THR A 110 14.77 19.19 0.16
CA THR A 110 14.36 19.96 -1.03
C THR A 110 14.76 19.28 -2.33
N SER A 111 15.23 18.02 -2.29
CA SER A 111 15.82 17.33 -3.42
C SER A 111 15.05 16.08 -3.82
N ASP A 112 15.06 15.81 -5.12
CA ASP A 112 14.24 14.74 -5.73
C ASP A 112 14.83 13.35 -5.57
N TRP A 113 16.13 13.31 -5.22
CA TRP A 113 16.82 12.08 -4.85
C TRP A 113 16.43 11.60 -3.45
N LEU A 114 15.78 12.42 -2.61
CA LEU A 114 15.42 12.00 -1.26
C LEU A 114 14.44 10.83 -1.27
N LEU A 115 13.37 10.91 -2.06
CA LEU A 115 12.33 9.88 -2.11
C LEU A 115 12.89 8.47 -2.38
N PRO A 116 13.67 8.21 -3.44
CA PRO A 116 14.22 6.88 -3.69
C PRO A 116 15.22 6.44 -2.62
N VAL A 117 16.06 7.34 -2.10
CA VAL A 117 17.06 6.94 -1.09
C VAL A 117 16.39 6.62 0.25
N PHE A 118 15.39 7.42 0.64
CA PHE A 118 14.56 7.17 1.82
C PHE A 118 13.78 5.86 1.66
N PHE A 119 13.18 5.62 0.47
CA PHE A 119 12.47 4.39 0.16
C PHE A 119 13.39 3.17 0.30
N ALA A 120 14.60 3.20 -0.26
CA ALA A 120 15.56 2.10 -0.17
C ALA A 120 15.93 1.79 1.29
N GLY A 121 16.22 2.83 2.07
CA GLY A 121 16.53 2.67 3.49
C GLY A 121 15.34 2.12 4.30
N ALA A 122 14.16 2.70 4.13
CA ALA A 122 12.95 2.25 4.81
C ALA A 122 12.57 0.81 4.45
N LEU A 123 12.75 0.42 3.19
CA LEU A 123 12.56 -0.95 2.71
C LEU A 123 13.54 -1.92 3.39
N ALA A 124 14.82 -1.54 3.48
CA ALA A 124 15.84 -2.37 4.13
C ALA A 124 15.54 -2.59 5.62
N ALA A 125 15.23 -1.51 6.36
CA ALA A 125 14.84 -1.61 7.77
C ALA A 125 13.56 -2.44 7.96
N GLY A 126 12.54 -2.20 7.13
CA GLY A 126 11.29 -2.95 7.16
C GLY A 126 11.50 -4.44 6.89
N LEU A 127 12.34 -4.81 5.92
CA LEU A 127 12.64 -6.20 5.62
C LEU A 127 13.37 -6.89 6.77
N CYS A 128 14.34 -6.23 7.41
CA CYS A 128 14.99 -6.78 8.60
C CYS A 128 13.98 -7.05 9.72
N LEU A 129 13.10 -6.10 10.02
CA LEU A 129 12.07 -6.24 11.05
C LEU A 129 11.07 -7.37 10.73
N VAL A 130 10.68 -7.52 9.46
CA VAL A 130 9.86 -8.66 9.03
C VAL A 130 10.63 -9.96 9.22
N CYS A 131 11.91 -10.05 8.88
CA CYS A 131 12.72 -11.23 9.16
C CYS A 131 12.74 -11.55 10.66
N HIS A 132 12.95 -10.57 11.54
CA HIS A 132 12.95 -10.76 13.00
C HIS A 132 11.62 -11.27 13.55
N LEU A 133 10.51 -10.88 12.90
CA LEU A 133 9.16 -11.29 13.28
C LEU A 133 8.90 -12.79 13.02
N PHE A 134 9.50 -13.36 11.96
CA PHE A 134 9.34 -14.76 11.59
C PHE A 134 10.48 -15.65 12.05
N LEU A 135 11.68 -15.09 12.17
CA LEU A 135 12.90 -15.77 12.59
C LEU A 135 13.52 -15.01 13.76
N PRO A 136 13.00 -15.19 14.99
CA PRO A 136 13.60 -14.60 16.17
C PRO A 136 15.03 -15.13 16.33
N THR A 137 15.99 -14.21 16.41
CA THR A 137 17.41 -14.50 16.58
C THR A 137 18.00 -13.64 17.68
N MET A 138 19.05 -14.16 18.32
CA MET A 138 19.80 -13.42 19.33
C MET A 138 21.31 -13.64 19.23
N ILE A 139 22.07 -12.66 19.71
CA ILE A 139 23.52 -12.77 19.91
C ILE A 139 23.81 -12.64 21.39
N LEU A 140 24.56 -13.59 21.94
CA LEU A 140 25.00 -13.51 23.33
C LEU A 140 26.01 -12.36 23.47
N ARG A 141 25.71 -11.42 24.38
CA ARG A 141 26.62 -10.30 24.65
C ARG A 141 27.81 -10.81 25.44
N PRO A 142 29.05 -10.49 25.03
CA PRO A 142 30.23 -10.86 25.81
C PRO A 142 30.25 -10.07 27.12
N ASP A 143 30.78 -10.69 28.17
CA ASP A 143 31.05 -9.98 29.42
C ASP A 143 31.98 -8.80 29.14
N SER A 144 31.51 -7.60 29.47
CA SER A 144 32.26 -6.36 29.25
C SER A 144 32.77 -5.88 30.61
N LEU A 145 34.05 -5.52 30.68
CA LEU A 145 34.63 -4.81 31.84
C LEU A 145 34.43 -3.28 31.71
N HIS A 146 33.51 -2.86 30.85
CA HIS A 146 33.41 -1.48 30.38
C HIS A 146 31.98 -0.94 30.53
N ALA A 147 31.80 -0.08 31.54
CA ALA A 147 30.49 0.50 31.87
C ALA A 147 29.72 1.13 30.68
N ALA A 148 30.45 1.66 29.69
CA ALA A 148 29.84 2.23 28.49
C ALA A 148 29.19 1.17 27.58
N LEU A 149 29.81 0.00 27.43
CA LEU A 149 29.23 -1.12 26.67
C LEU A 149 28.12 -1.80 27.48
N ASP A 150 28.27 -1.93 28.79
CA ASP A 150 27.20 -2.46 29.67
C ASP A 150 25.94 -1.60 29.59
N TRP A 151 26.10 -0.26 29.61
CA TRP A 151 25.00 0.67 29.40
C TRP A 151 24.30 0.45 28.05
N LEU A 152 25.08 0.27 26.98
CA LEU A 152 24.54 -0.01 25.65
C LEU A 152 23.76 -1.34 25.64
N TYR A 153 24.31 -2.40 26.23
CA TYR A 153 23.65 -3.72 26.28
C TYR A 153 22.40 -3.75 27.16
N HIS A 154 22.32 -2.87 28.16
CA HIS A 154 21.09 -2.66 28.92
C HIS A 154 20.01 -1.96 28.09
N LEU A 155 20.39 -0.99 27.25
CA LEU A 155 19.46 -0.27 26.40
C LEU A 155 18.99 -1.12 25.22
N ASP A 156 19.92 -1.86 24.60
CA ASP A 156 19.70 -2.60 23.37
C ASP A 156 19.77 -4.11 23.62
N LYS A 157 18.60 -4.75 23.60
CA LYS A 157 18.44 -6.17 23.90
C LYS A 157 19.25 -7.03 22.92
N PRO A 158 19.67 -8.26 23.32
CA PRO A 158 20.39 -9.18 22.44
C PRO A 158 19.54 -9.76 21.30
N LEU A 159 18.24 -9.45 21.24
CA LEU A 159 17.28 -9.97 20.28
C LEU A 159 17.29 -9.15 18.98
N ALA A 160 16.59 -9.63 17.94
CA ALA A 160 16.52 -8.99 16.62
C ALA A 160 17.91 -8.86 15.96
N ALA A 161 18.74 -9.88 16.14
CA ALA A 161 20.13 -9.87 15.70
C ALA A 161 20.31 -10.01 14.18
N SER A 162 19.70 -11.03 13.57
CA SER A 162 19.87 -11.30 12.13
C SER A 162 18.56 -11.16 11.37
N PRO A 163 18.57 -10.43 10.26
CA PRO A 163 19.70 -9.71 9.65
C PRO A 163 20.00 -8.37 10.35
N SER A 164 21.24 -7.88 10.26
CA SER A 164 21.63 -6.61 10.90
C SER A 164 21.01 -5.39 10.22
N GLY A 165 20.04 -4.74 10.89
CA GLY A 165 19.44 -3.47 10.45
C GLY A 165 20.44 -2.31 10.45
N HIS A 166 21.42 -2.34 11.37
CA HIS A 166 22.53 -1.39 11.47
C HIS A 166 23.36 -1.30 10.19
N LEU A 167 23.35 -2.36 9.37
CA LEU A 167 24.06 -2.40 8.09
C LEU A 167 23.13 -2.30 6.89
N ALA A 168 22.00 -3.01 6.92
CA ALA A 168 21.05 -3.01 5.81
C ALA A 168 20.60 -1.59 5.41
N LEU A 169 20.25 -0.78 6.40
CA LEU A 169 19.78 0.60 6.22
C LEU A 169 20.84 1.52 5.58
N PRO A 170 22.03 1.74 6.19
CA PRO A 170 23.02 2.66 5.63
C PRO A 170 23.61 2.16 4.31
N VAL A 171 23.79 0.84 4.12
CA VAL A 171 24.24 0.27 2.84
C VAL A 171 23.22 0.54 1.72
N ALA A 172 21.93 0.32 1.98
CA ALA A 172 20.88 0.63 1.00
C ALA A 172 20.89 2.11 0.61
N ILE A 173 21.07 3.00 1.59
CA ILE A 173 21.17 4.45 1.37
C ILE A 173 22.40 4.79 0.51
N ALA A 174 23.59 4.34 0.91
CA ALA A 174 24.85 4.65 0.24
C ALA A 174 24.84 4.18 -1.23
N LEU A 175 24.41 2.95 -1.48
CA LEU A 175 24.36 2.38 -2.83
C LEU A 175 23.31 3.05 -3.72
N THR A 176 22.15 3.42 -3.15
CA THR A 176 21.14 4.17 -3.89
C THR A 176 21.65 5.58 -4.23
N LEU A 177 22.36 6.25 -3.32
CA LEU A 177 23.00 7.54 -3.58
C LEU A 177 24.03 7.45 -4.71
N PHE A 178 24.86 6.39 -4.73
CA PHE A 178 25.80 6.13 -5.83
C PHE A 178 25.08 5.89 -7.16
N GLY A 179 24.05 5.03 -7.17
CA GLY A 179 23.27 4.76 -8.37
C GLY A 179 22.58 6.00 -8.94
N LEU A 180 22.25 6.96 -8.08
CA LEU A 180 21.68 8.26 -8.45
C LEU A 180 22.73 9.37 -8.64
N ARG A 181 24.02 9.06 -8.48
CA ARG A 181 25.15 10.00 -8.61
C ARG A 181 25.01 11.25 -7.72
N VAL A 182 24.52 11.08 -6.50
CA VAL A 182 24.37 12.17 -5.53
C VAL A 182 25.71 12.47 -4.87
N ARG A 183 26.08 13.76 -4.76
CA ARG A 183 27.37 14.21 -4.18
C ARG A 183 27.69 13.68 -2.78
N HIS A 184 26.66 13.32 -2.00
CA HIS A 184 26.79 12.80 -0.64
C HIS A 184 27.07 11.29 -0.58
N ALA A 185 27.07 10.58 -1.71
CA ALA A 185 27.21 9.12 -1.77
C ALA A 185 28.46 8.63 -1.03
N SER A 186 29.63 9.21 -1.31
CA SER A 186 30.90 8.81 -0.68
C SER A 186 30.88 8.98 0.84
N ALA A 187 30.26 10.05 1.35
CA ALA A 187 30.16 10.28 2.79
C ALA A 187 29.31 9.21 3.47
N PHE A 188 28.15 8.86 2.91
CA PHE A 188 27.31 7.77 3.43
C PHE A 188 27.98 6.40 3.28
N ALA A 189 28.79 6.19 2.25
CA ALA A 189 29.55 4.96 2.05
C ALA A 189 30.63 4.78 3.12
N VAL A 190 31.43 5.82 3.36
CA VAL A 190 32.42 5.83 4.45
C VAL A 190 31.73 5.63 5.80
N TRP A 191 30.60 6.31 6.02
CA TRP A 191 29.81 6.12 7.24
C TRP A 191 29.32 4.67 7.40
N SER A 192 28.85 4.04 6.32
CA SER A 192 28.45 2.63 6.33
C SER A 192 29.60 1.70 6.68
N LEU A 193 30.81 1.96 6.16
CA LEU A 193 32.01 1.20 6.49
C LEU A 193 32.44 1.38 7.95
N VAL A 194 32.33 2.61 8.47
CA VAL A 194 32.56 2.88 9.90
C VAL A 194 31.55 2.11 10.76
N LEU A 195 30.26 2.16 10.41
CA LEU A 195 29.23 1.40 11.13
C LEU A 195 29.50 -0.10 11.07
N MET A 196 29.94 -0.63 9.92
CA MET A 196 30.34 -2.02 9.76
C MET A 196 31.45 -2.45 10.72
N MET A 197 32.48 -1.62 10.91
CA MET A 197 33.53 -1.91 11.89
C MET A 197 32.99 -1.80 13.32
N THR A 198 32.30 -0.70 13.61
CA THR A 198 31.86 -0.38 14.98
C THR A 198 30.82 -1.36 15.50
N VAL A 199 29.97 -1.93 14.65
CA VAL A 199 28.94 -2.89 15.08
C VAL A 199 29.57 -4.17 15.62
N MET A 200 30.71 -4.58 15.06
CA MET A 200 31.41 -5.79 15.48
C MET A 200 32.28 -5.49 16.70
N THR A 201 32.96 -4.34 16.71
CA THR A 201 33.83 -3.96 17.83
C THR A 201 33.05 -3.50 19.07
N THR A 202 31.75 -3.21 18.97
CA THR A 202 30.86 -3.04 20.13
C THR A 202 30.19 -4.34 20.56
N GLY A 203 30.48 -5.48 19.92
CA GLY A 203 29.82 -6.76 20.23
C GLY A 203 28.31 -6.77 19.89
N GLN A 204 27.86 -5.84 19.05
CA GLN A 204 26.46 -5.67 18.72
C GLN A 204 25.96 -6.68 17.68
N HIS A 205 26.81 -7.01 16.71
CA HIS A 205 26.52 -7.96 15.65
C HIS A 205 27.75 -8.84 15.37
N LEU A 206 27.52 -10.05 14.86
CA LEU A 206 28.57 -10.96 14.40
C LEU A 206 28.73 -10.83 12.87
N PHE A 207 29.79 -11.42 12.32
CA PHE A 207 30.11 -11.30 10.91
C PHE A 207 29.00 -11.85 10.01
N ALA A 208 28.39 -12.97 10.40
CA ALA A 208 27.38 -13.65 9.60
C ALA A 208 26.11 -12.79 9.42
N ASP A 209 25.54 -12.26 10.50
CA ASP A 209 24.32 -11.45 10.45
C ASP A 209 24.56 -10.04 9.92
N MET A 210 25.77 -9.50 10.12
CA MET A 210 26.24 -8.32 9.43
C MET A 210 26.24 -8.54 7.90
N ALA A 211 26.80 -9.66 7.42
CA ALA A 211 26.84 -9.99 5.99
C ALA A 211 25.43 -10.15 5.40
N PHE A 212 24.50 -10.77 6.12
CA PHE A 212 23.08 -10.81 5.73
C PHE A 212 22.46 -9.41 5.67
N GLY A 213 22.77 -8.54 6.63
CA GLY A 213 22.35 -7.13 6.61
C GLY A 213 22.85 -6.40 5.36
N VAL A 214 24.14 -6.55 5.03
CA VAL A 214 24.74 -5.97 3.81
C VAL A 214 24.03 -6.49 2.55
N ALA A 215 23.77 -7.80 2.46
CA ALA A 215 23.09 -8.40 1.33
C ALA A 215 21.66 -7.83 1.14
N ILE A 216 20.91 -7.65 2.23
CA ILE A 216 19.61 -6.97 2.20
C ILE A 216 19.76 -5.53 1.71
N GLY A 217 20.72 -4.78 2.24
CA GLY A 217 20.96 -3.39 1.83
C GLY A 217 21.24 -3.27 0.33
N VAL A 218 22.09 -4.14 -0.21
CA VAL A 218 22.40 -4.23 -1.64
C VAL A 218 21.14 -4.55 -2.45
N GLY A 219 20.36 -5.56 -2.03
CA GLY A 219 19.13 -5.97 -2.70
C GLY A 219 18.09 -4.85 -2.75
N CYS A 220 17.88 -4.16 -1.63
CA CYS A 220 16.94 -3.04 -1.53
C CYS A 220 17.37 -1.84 -2.40
N ALA A 221 18.67 -1.52 -2.45
CA ALA A 221 19.20 -0.49 -3.34
C ALA A 221 18.99 -0.86 -4.81
N ALA A 222 19.36 -2.07 -5.21
CA ALA A 222 19.19 -2.56 -6.57
C ALA A 222 17.73 -2.54 -7.01
N LEU A 223 16.82 -3.04 -6.16
CA LEU A 223 15.38 -3.04 -6.43
C LEU A 223 14.82 -1.62 -6.57
N THR A 224 15.25 -0.70 -5.71
CA THR A 224 14.81 0.71 -5.76
C THR A 224 15.27 1.40 -7.04
N LEU A 225 16.53 1.17 -7.45
CA LEU A 225 17.07 1.67 -8.71
C LEU A 225 16.35 1.05 -9.92
N LEU A 226 15.96 -0.22 -9.83
CA LEU A 226 15.16 -0.90 -10.85
C LEU A 226 13.76 -0.30 -10.96
N PHE A 227 13.10 -0.03 -9.83
CA PHE A 227 11.80 0.65 -9.79
C PHE A 227 11.88 2.02 -10.46
N ARG A 228 12.94 2.78 -10.16
CA ARG A 228 13.21 4.05 -10.85
C ARG A 228 13.43 3.88 -12.35
N ARG A 229 14.23 2.90 -12.76
CA ARG A 229 14.49 2.59 -14.18
C ARG A 229 13.21 2.26 -14.95
N PHE A 230 12.26 1.57 -14.32
CA PHE A 230 10.95 1.25 -14.91
C PHE A 230 9.86 2.30 -14.65
N ALA A 231 10.22 3.44 -14.07
CA ALA A 231 9.29 4.52 -13.73
C ALA A 231 8.08 4.01 -12.92
N ILE A 232 8.35 3.16 -11.93
CA ILE A 232 7.36 2.76 -10.93
C ILE A 232 7.22 3.91 -9.93
N ASP A 233 5.99 4.30 -9.63
CA ASP A 233 5.70 5.32 -8.62
C ASP A 233 6.03 4.79 -7.22
N LEU A 234 7.09 5.35 -6.62
CA LEU A 234 7.59 4.91 -5.31
C LEU A 234 6.65 5.27 -4.15
N ARG A 235 5.76 6.27 -4.32
CA ARG A 235 4.81 6.65 -3.27
C ARG A 235 3.69 5.62 -3.20
N THR A 236 3.15 5.23 -4.35
CA THR A 236 2.17 4.14 -4.46
C THR A 236 2.80 2.80 -4.09
N MET A 237 4.02 2.49 -4.54
CA MET A 237 4.70 1.25 -4.14
C MET A 237 4.95 1.21 -2.63
N GLY A 238 5.40 2.32 -2.02
CA GLY A 238 5.59 2.41 -0.58
C GLY A 238 4.29 2.23 0.20
N ALA A 239 3.19 2.79 -0.29
CA ALA A 239 1.85 2.58 0.27
C ALA A 239 1.41 1.11 0.17
N LEU A 240 1.57 0.45 -0.98
CA LEU A 240 1.27 -0.98 -1.14
C LEU A 240 2.06 -1.84 -0.14
N LEU A 241 3.36 -1.59 -0.01
CA LEU A 241 4.24 -2.31 0.92
C LEU A 241 3.87 -2.05 2.38
N LEU A 242 3.48 -0.82 2.73
CA LEU A 242 3.02 -0.48 4.06
C LEU A 242 1.72 -1.21 4.44
N GLU A 243 0.74 -1.29 3.52
CA GLU A 243 -0.49 -2.04 3.77
C GLU A 243 -0.23 -3.53 3.96
N TRP A 244 0.65 -4.11 3.14
CA TRP A 244 1.09 -5.50 3.31
C TRP A 244 1.84 -5.72 4.62
N LEU A 245 2.71 -4.79 5.03
CA LEU A 245 3.39 -4.85 6.32
C LEU A 245 2.37 -4.86 7.48
N CYS A 246 1.37 -3.98 7.45
CA CYS A 246 0.29 -3.97 8.44
C CYS A 246 -0.48 -5.30 8.48
N ILE A 247 -0.79 -5.87 7.32
CA ILE A 247 -1.49 -7.18 7.24
C ILE A 247 -0.60 -8.30 7.78
N ILE A 248 0.65 -8.40 7.36
CA ILE A 248 1.59 -9.45 7.76
C ILE A 248 1.83 -9.42 9.27
N VAL A 249 2.06 -8.24 9.84
CA VAL A 249 2.24 -8.07 11.30
C VAL A 249 0.98 -8.49 12.05
N THR A 250 -0.19 -8.07 11.56
CA THR A 250 -1.49 -8.41 12.16
C THR A 250 -1.75 -9.92 12.11
N LEU A 251 -1.50 -10.56 10.96
CA LEU A 251 -1.59 -12.00 10.78
C LEU A 251 -0.65 -12.73 11.73
N ARG A 252 0.61 -12.28 11.84
CA ARG A 252 1.58 -12.90 12.75
C ARG A 252 1.11 -12.84 14.20
N ILE A 253 0.68 -11.67 14.67
CA ILE A 253 0.19 -11.49 16.05
C ILE A 253 -1.01 -12.41 16.30
N ALA A 254 -1.97 -12.46 15.38
CA ALA A 254 -3.16 -13.32 15.52
C ALA A 254 -2.80 -14.81 15.57
N LEU A 255 -1.89 -15.26 14.70
CA LEU A 255 -1.40 -16.64 14.70
C LEU A 255 -0.64 -16.99 15.98
N TYR A 256 0.17 -16.07 16.50
CA TYR A 256 0.96 -16.26 17.71
C TYR A 256 0.09 -16.31 18.97
N MET A 257 -0.88 -15.41 19.07
CA MET A 257 -1.79 -15.34 20.22
C MET A 257 -2.83 -16.46 20.21
N ALA A 258 -3.26 -16.91 19.02
CA ALA A 258 -4.27 -17.95 18.83
C ALA A 258 -5.58 -17.73 19.63
N ASP A 259 -5.89 -16.47 19.98
CA ASP A 259 -7.07 -16.07 20.73
C ASP A 259 -8.14 -15.55 19.76
N TRP A 260 -9.38 -16.01 19.92
CA TRP A 260 -10.49 -15.65 19.03
C TRP A 260 -10.81 -14.15 19.02
N ARG A 261 -10.62 -13.44 20.14
CA ARG A 261 -10.84 -12.00 20.26
C ARG A 261 -9.80 -11.24 19.45
N ILE A 262 -8.56 -11.69 19.51
CA ILE A 262 -7.47 -11.16 18.68
C ILE A 262 -7.72 -11.46 17.21
N CYS A 263 -8.25 -12.64 16.87
CA CYS A 263 -8.64 -12.96 15.50
C CYS A 263 -9.76 -12.04 14.99
N VAL A 264 -10.77 -11.72 15.80
CA VAL A 264 -11.82 -10.76 15.44
C VAL A 264 -11.25 -9.37 15.21
N ALA A 265 -10.40 -8.88 16.12
CA ALA A 265 -9.73 -7.59 15.95
C ALA A 265 -8.84 -7.56 14.68
N ALA A 266 -8.10 -8.66 14.43
CA ALA A 266 -7.28 -8.84 13.25
C ALA A 266 -8.11 -8.80 11.97
N MET A 267 -9.28 -9.46 11.92
CA MET A 267 -10.18 -9.39 10.78
C MET A 267 -10.65 -7.95 10.50
N ILE A 268 -10.95 -7.16 11.53
CA ILE A 268 -11.34 -5.75 11.36
C ILE A 268 -10.21 -4.93 10.71
N ILE A 269 -8.99 -5.10 11.23
CA ILE A 269 -7.80 -4.42 10.70
C ILE A 269 -7.54 -4.88 9.26
N ILE A 270 -7.48 -6.20 9.02
CA ILE A 270 -7.19 -6.78 7.71
C ILE A 270 -8.23 -6.32 6.68
N ALA A 271 -9.53 -6.29 7.01
CA ALA A 271 -10.54 -5.80 6.07
C ALA A 271 -10.29 -4.34 5.67
N ALA A 272 -9.94 -3.48 6.63
CA ALA A 272 -9.61 -2.08 6.36
C ALA A 272 -8.35 -1.92 5.49
N ARG A 273 -7.32 -2.76 5.70
CA ARG A 273 -6.09 -2.73 4.88
C ARG A 273 -6.31 -3.33 3.49
N GLN A 274 -7.11 -4.40 3.37
CA GLN A 274 -7.54 -4.95 2.08
C GLN A 274 -8.31 -3.91 1.27
N HIS A 275 -9.24 -3.19 1.91
CA HIS A 275 -9.93 -2.05 1.29
C HIS A 275 -8.96 -0.96 0.83
N ALA A 276 -7.96 -0.63 1.65
CA ALA A 276 -6.92 0.33 1.29
C ALA A 276 -6.07 -0.13 0.09
N LEU A 277 -5.74 -1.41 0.00
CA LEU A 277 -5.11 -2.00 -1.19
C LEU A 277 -6.01 -1.89 -2.42
N PHE A 278 -7.33 -2.12 -2.29
CA PHE A 278 -8.28 -1.93 -3.39
C PHE A 278 -8.42 -0.48 -3.84
N VAL A 279 -8.21 0.49 -2.95
CA VAL A 279 -8.15 1.92 -3.31
C VAL A 279 -6.92 2.22 -4.18
N LEU A 280 -5.75 1.70 -3.82
CA LEU A 280 -4.53 1.83 -4.64
C LEU A 280 -4.66 1.08 -5.97
N TYR A 281 -5.36 -0.06 -5.96
CA TYR A 281 -5.71 -0.81 -7.15
C TYR A 281 -6.65 -0.06 -8.08
N HIS A 282 -7.64 0.65 -7.53
CA HIS A 282 -8.49 1.57 -8.27
C HIS A 282 -7.65 2.66 -8.92
N ASP A 283 -6.71 3.30 -8.22
CA ASP A 283 -5.79 4.28 -8.83
C ASP A 283 -4.93 3.67 -9.96
N ALA A 284 -4.47 2.42 -9.80
CA ALA A 284 -3.72 1.69 -10.82
C ALA A 284 -4.54 1.31 -12.07
N THR A 285 -5.89 1.42 -12.04
CA THR A 285 -6.74 1.31 -13.25
C THR A 285 -6.52 2.45 -14.25
N HIS A 286 -5.82 3.50 -13.85
CA HIS A 286 -5.40 4.61 -14.71
C HIS A 286 -3.91 4.57 -15.06
N TYR A 287 -3.24 3.46 -14.75
CA TYR A 287 -1.80 3.25 -14.98
C TYR A 287 -0.89 4.22 -14.20
N HIS A 288 -1.33 4.61 -13.00
CA HIS A 288 -0.58 5.50 -12.11
C HIS A 288 0.60 4.82 -11.39
N LEU A 289 0.59 3.49 -11.24
CA LEU A 289 1.73 2.77 -10.66
C LEU A 289 2.93 2.74 -11.62
N THR A 290 2.67 2.55 -12.92
CA THR A 290 3.64 2.78 -14.00
C THR A 290 2.91 2.87 -15.34
N ARG A 291 3.43 3.69 -16.27
CA ARG A 291 2.88 3.79 -17.63
C ARG A 291 3.10 2.53 -18.47
N ARG A 292 3.99 1.63 -18.04
CA ARG A 292 4.20 0.31 -18.65
C ARG A 292 3.03 -0.60 -18.28
N ARG A 293 1.99 -0.63 -19.12
CA ARG A 293 0.71 -1.32 -18.85
C ARG A 293 0.87 -2.74 -18.32
N SER A 294 1.66 -3.58 -19.00
CA SER A 294 1.91 -4.97 -18.57
C SER A 294 2.54 -5.06 -17.17
N LEU A 295 3.42 -4.13 -16.81
CA LEU A 295 4.08 -4.11 -15.51
C LEU A 295 3.14 -3.55 -14.43
N ASN A 296 2.37 -2.52 -14.74
CA ASN A 296 1.32 -2.00 -13.87
C ASN A 296 0.33 -3.10 -13.48
N ASP A 297 -0.16 -3.83 -14.49
CA ASP A 297 -1.15 -4.89 -14.32
C ASP A 297 -0.57 -6.06 -13.52
N PHE A 298 0.67 -6.45 -13.80
CA PHE A 298 1.36 -7.50 -13.02
C PHE A 298 1.51 -7.11 -11.55
N LEU A 299 2.05 -5.91 -11.28
CA LEU A 299 2.32 -5.46 -9.93
C LEU A 299 1.04 -5.33 -9.11
N ILE A 300 -0.03 -4.77 -9.69
CA ILE A 300 -1.27 -4.58 -8.94
C ILE A 300 -2.07 -5.88 -8.79
N ASN A 301 -2.01 -6.78 -9.79
CA ASN A 301 -2.58 -8.11 -9.65
C ASN A 301 -1.84 -8.92 -8.58
N ALA A 302 -0.50 -8.83 -8.53
CA ALA A 302 0.28 -9.48 -7.48
C ALA A 302 0.00 -8.86 -6.11
N ALA A 303 -0.17 -7.53 -6.02
CA ALA A 303 -0.39 -6.83 -4.76
C ALA A 303 -1.80 -7.05 -4.17
N ILE A 304 -2.87 -7.08 -4.97
CA ILE A 304 -4.22 -7.32 -4.45
C ILE A 304 -5.20 -7.92 -5.46
N GLY A 305 -5.02 -7.74 -6.77
CA GLY A 305 -6.00 -8.23 -7.76
C GLY A 305 -6.23 -9.75 -7.70
N VAL A 306 -5.15 -10.54 -7.68
CA VAL A 306 -5.23 -12.01 -7.55
C VAL A 306 -5.65 -12.44 -6.14
N PRO A 307 -4.96 -12.04 -5.05
CA PRO A 307 -5.30 -12.54 -3.71
C PRO A 307 -6.63 -11.96 -3.20
N GLY A 308 -7.09 -10.85 -3.76
CA GLY A 308 -8.40 -10.23 -3.55
C GLY A 308 -9.49 -10.76 -4.47
N LEU A 309 -9.20 -11.74 -5.34
CA LEU A 309 -10.14 -12.42 -6.24
C LEU A 309 -10.82 -11.52 -7.29
N VAL A 310 -10.27 -10.34 -7.57
CA VAL A 310 -10.76 -9.39 -8.57
C VAL A 310 -9.57 -8.89 -9.40
N PRO A 311 -9.17 -9.61 -10.46
CA PRO A 311 -8.10 -9.17 -11.34
C PRO A 311 -8.41 -7.83 -12.03
N ILE A 312 -7.37 -7.02 -12.28
CA ILE A 312 -7.47 -5.69 -12.92
C ILE A 312 -8.12 -5.77 -14.31
N GLU A 313 -7.97 -6.89 -15.00
CA GLU A 313 -8.57 -7.18 -16.31
C GLU A 313 -10.10 -7.21 -16.26
N PHE A 314 -10.68 -7.63 -15.14
CA PHE A 314 -12.13 -7.63 -14.94
C PHE A 314 -12.64 -6.24 -14.57
N TYR A 315 -11.94 -5.57 -13.65
CA TYR A 315 -12.42 -4.31 -13.07
C TYR A 315 -12.19 -3.09 -13.97
N ARG A 316 -11.02 -2.98 -14.60
CA ARG A 316 -10.62 -1.78 -15.36
C ARG A 316 -11.64 -1.42 -16.46
N PRO A 317 -12.16 -2.35 -17.30
CA PRO A 317 -13.16 -1.99 -18.29
C PRO A 317 -14.44 -1.40 -17.67
N LEU A 318 -14.94 -2.00 -16.58
CA LEU A 318 -16.11 -1.51 -15.85
C LEU A 318 -15.87 -0.12 -15.26
N HIS A 319 -14.69 0.09 -14.68
CA HIS A 319 -14.33 1.37 -14.10
C HIS A 319 -14.23 2.48 -15.16
N LEU A 320 -13.60 2.20 -16.31
CA LEU A 320 -13.48 3.18 -17.39
C LEU A 320 -14.84 3.47 -18.05
N GLU A 321 -15.71 2.47 -18.21
CA GLU A 321 -17.09 2.66 -18.67
C GLU A 321 -17.88 3.53 -17.67
N HIS A 322 -17.70 3.31 -16.37
CA HIS A 322 -18.27 4.16 -15.32
C HIS A 322 -17.82 5.62 -15.43
N HIS A 323 -16.52 5.90 -15.62
CA HIS A 323 -16.05 7.26 -15.84
C HIS A 323 -16.67 7.90 -17.09
N GLN A 324 -16.85 7.13 -18.16
CA GLN A 324 -17.40 7.63 -19.42
C GLN A 324 -18.91 7.91 -19.34
N HIS A 325 -19.65 7.07 -18.63
CA HIS A 325 -21.11 7.07 -18.59
C HIS A 325 -21.69 7.53 -17.24
N LEU A 326 -20.87 8.17 -16.40
CA LEU A 326 -21.19 8.57 -15.03
C LEU A 326 -22.58 9.19 -14.91
N GLY A 327 -23.42 8.60 -14.07
CA GLY A 327 -24.76 9.12 -13.75
C GLY A 327 -25.82 8.87 -14.82
N THR A 328 -25.47 8.31 -15.97
CA THR A 328 -26.43 7.91 -17.02
C THR A 328 -26.97 6.50 -16.80
N GLU A 329 -28.01 6.11 -17.53
CA GLU A 329 -28.53 4.72 -17.51
C GLU A 329 -27.52 3.68 -18.03
N GLN A 330 -26.48 4.12 -18.76
CA GLN A 330 -25.42 3.24 -19.28
C GLN A 330 -24.33 2.98 -18.24
N ASP A 331 -24.31 3.73 -17.14
CA ASP A 331 -23.36 3.57 -16.05
C ASP A 331 -23.42 2.14 -15.47
N PRO A 332 -22.33 1.35 -15.55
CA PRO A 332 -22.30 -0.03 -15.05
C PRO A 332 -22.57 -0.10 -13.54
N GLU A 333 -22.23 0.93 -12.75
CA GLU A 333 -22.57 0.95 -11.33
C GLU A 333 -24.08 1.02 -11.13
N ARG A 334 -24.79 1.85 -11.89
CA ARG A 334 -26.26 1.94 -11.82
C ARG A 334 -26.94 0.66 -12.32
N ARG A 335 -26.39 0.05 -13.37
CA ARG A 335 -26.94 -1.16 -13.98
C ARG A 335 -26.77 -2.39 -13.08
N PHE A 336 -25.62 -2.52 -12.41
CA PHE A 336 -25.23 -3.77 -11.77
C PHE A 336 -25.03 -3.68 -10.25
N LEU A 337 -24.42 -2.60 -9.73
CA LEU A 337 -23.89 -2.56 -8.37
C LEU A 337 -24.97 -2.60 -7.28
N TYR A 338 -26.16 -2.08 -7.57
CA TYR A 338 -27.31 -2.10 -6.66
C TYR A 338 -28.52 -2.83 -7.26
N HIS A 339 -28.27 -3.74 -8.20
CA HIS A 339 -29.35 -4.47 -8.87
C HIS A 339 -30.18 -5.28 -7.85
N ARG A 340 -31.50 -5.03 -7.82
CA ARG A 340 -32.46 -5.65 -6.88
C ARG A 340 -32.04 -5.53 -5.41
N GLN A 341 -31.47 -4.39 -5.03
CA GLN A 341 -31.13 -4.06 -3.65
C GLN A 341 -32.00 -2.90 -3.13
N PRO A 342 -32.10 -2.74 -1.79
CA PRO A 342 -32.77 -1.58 -1.20
C PRO A 342 -32.18 -0.24 -1.66
N TRP A 343 -30.85 -0.14 -1.76
CA TRP A 343 -30.18 1.11 -2.12
C TRP A 343 -30.49 1.54 -3.56
N ARG A 344 -30.95 2.79 -3.73
CA ARG A 344 -31.23 3.42 -5.02
C ARG A 344 -30.68 4.84 -5.11
N PHE A 345 -29.47 5.04 -4.55
CA PHE A 345 -28.81 6.35 -4.50
C PHE A 345 -29.61 7.42 -3.73
N THR A 346 -30.46 6.99 -2.81
CA THR A 346 -31.27 7.84 -1.93
C THR A 346 -31.23 7.31 -0.50
N PRO A 347 -31.31 8.17 0.54
CA PRO A 347 -31.35 7.72 1.93
C PRO A 347 -32.50 6.73 2.18
N LEU A 348 -32.23 5.71 2.98
CA LEU A 348 -33.18 4.65 3.30
C LEU A 348 -33.72 4.79 4.73
N GLY A 349 -34.90 4.23 5.01
CA GLY A 349 -35.35 4.02 6.38
C GLY A 349 -34.49 2.96 7.11
N ALA A 350 -34.60 2.90 8.44
CA ALA A 350 -33.72 2.07 9.27
C ALA A 350 -33.77 0.57 8.90
N GLY A 351 -34.96 0.00 8.69
CA GLY A 351 -35.12 -1.41 8.30
C GLY A 351 -34.49 -1.76 6.95
N PRO A 352 -34.84 -1.04 5.85
CA PRO A 352 -34.20 -1.24 4.55
C PRO A 352 -32.69 -0.99 4.55
N LEU A 353 -32.21 0.01 5.29
CA LEU A 353 -30.77 0.28 5.43
C LEU A 353 -30.06 -0.88 6.15
N LEU A 354 -30.61 -1.38 7.26
CA LEU A 354 -30.05 -2.54 7.95
C LEU A 354 -30.02 -3.76 7.03
N ARG A 355 -31.07 -3.99 6.24
CA ARG A 355 -31.11 -5.08 5.25
C ARG A 355 -30.05 -4.91 4.16
N GLN A 356 -29.83 -3.67 3.69
CA GLN A 356 -28.77 -3.35 2.74
C GLN A 356 -27.41 -3.72 3.33
N LEU A 357 -27.05 -3.14 4.48
CA LEU A 357 -25.75 -3.33 5.12
C LEU A 357 -25.51 -4.80 5.53
N ALA A 358 -26.54 -5.48 6.04
CA ALA A 358 -26.45 -6.91 6.37
C ALA A 358 -26.28 -7.76 5.10
N GLY A 359 -26.97 -7.41 4.00
CA GLY A 359 -26.79 -8.10 2.72
C GLY A 359 -25.40 -7.90 2.10
N ASP A 360 -24.77 -6.75 2.35
CA ASP A 360 -23.38 -6.48 1.95
C ASP A 360 -22.39 -7.23 2.85
N LEU A 361 -22.62 -7.25 4.16
CA LEU A 361 -21.79 -7.99 5.14
C LEU A 361 -21.86 -9.51 4.94
N LEU A 362 -23.01 -10.05 4.55
CA LEU A 362 -23.23 -11.49 4.35
C LEU A 362 -23.07 -11.92 2.88
N LEU A 363 -22.43 -11.10 2.05
CA LEU A 363 -22.13 -11.36 0.63
C LEU A 363 -23.34 -11.51 -0.31
N VAL A 364 -24.57 -11.50 0.21
CA VAL A 364 -25.82 -11.66 -0.56
C VAL A 364 -25.90 -10.65 -1.71
N ASN A 365 -25.59 -9.38 -1.43
CA ASN A 365 -25.66 -8.32 -2.44
C ASN A 365 -24.54 -8.42 -3.47
N THR A 366 -23.34 -8.83 -3.07
CA THR A 366 -22.23 -9.06 -4.00
C THR A 366 -22.57 -10.17 -4.99
N VAL A 367 -23.16 -11.28 -4.52
CA VAL A 367 -23.64 -12.37 -5.38
C VAL A 367 -24.72 -11.86 -6.35
N ARG A 368 -25.68 -11.05 -5.88
CA ARG A 368 -26.69 -10.43 -6.75
C ARG A 368 -26.08 -9.57 -7.86
N ASN A 369 -25.06 -8.78 -7.54
CA ASN A 369 -24.36 -7.95 -8.54
C ASN A 369 -23.66 -8.80 -9.59
N LEU A 370 -22.98 -9.87 -9.16
CA LEU A 370 -22.29 -10.77 -10.07
C LEU A 370 -23.28 -11.51 -11.00
N ILE A 371 -24.41 -11.97 -10.46
CA ILE A 371 -25.47 -12.60 -11.26
C ILE A 371 -26.03 -11.59 -12.27
N ALA A 372 -26.32 -10.36 -11.85
CA ALA A 372 -26.82 -9.31 -12.75
C ALA A 372 -25.84 -9.00 -13.88
N TYR A 373 -24.55 -8.87 -13.54
CA TYR A 373 -23.49 -8.65 -14.53
C TYR A 373 -23.41 -9.80 -15.54
N ARG A 374 -23.38 -11.05 -15.08
CA ARG A 374 -23.34 -12.24 -15.95
C ARG A 374 -24.59 -12.35 -16.82
N ALA A 375 -25.77 -12.11 -16.25
CA ALA A 375 -27.05 -12.16 -16.97
C ALA A 375 -27.14 -11.10 -18.08
N SER A 376 -26.40 -9.99 -17.95
CA SER A 376 -26.33 -8.94 -18.98
C SER A 376 -25.34 -9.25 -20.12
N GLY A 377 -24.75 -10.45 -20.16
CA GLY A 377 -23.70 -10.79 -21.12
C GLY A 377 -22.34 -10.17 -20.74
N GLY A 378 -22.09 -9.98 -19.45
CA GLY A 378 -20.83 -9.44 -18.93
C GLY A 378 -19.62 -10.15 -19.54
N ALA A 379 -18.62 -9.36 -19.92
CA ALA A 379 -17.46 -9.87 -20.64
C ALA A 379 -16.72 -10.94 -19.83
N PRO A 380 -16.25 -12.04 -20.46
CA PRO A 380 -15.43 -13.01 -19.77
C PRO A 380 -14.12 -12.36 -19.32
N LEU A 381 -13.56 -12.84 -18.20
CA LEU A 381 -12.25 -12.41 -17.73
C LEU A 381 -11.20 -12.68 -18.82
N ALA A 382 -10.57 -11.62 -19.31
CA ALA A 382 -9.45 -11.75 -20.24
C ALA A 382 -8.23 -12.31 -19.50
N VAL A 383 -7.76 -13.50 -19.89
CA VAL A 383 -6.56 -14.09 -19.33
C VAL A 383 -5.33 -13.49 -20.01
N THR A 384 -4.62 -12.62 -19.30
CA THR A 384 -3.45 -11.89 -19.80
C THR A 384 -2.15 -12.48 -19.24
N ARG A 385 -1.01 -12.17 -19.87
CA ARG A 385 0.32 -12.55 -19.35
C ARG A 385 0.59 -11.97 -17.94
N PRO A 386 0.29 -10.68 -17.66
CA PRO A 386 0.42 -10.12 -16.31
C PRO A 386 -0.38 -10.87 -15.25
N LEU A 387 -1.63 -11.25 -15.56
CA LEU A 387 -2.47 -12.03 -14.66
C LEU A 387 -1.87 -13.42 -14.37
N ILE A 388 -1.43 -14.13 -15.41
CA ILE A 388 -0.78 -15.44 -15.24
C ILE A 388 0.47 -15.30 -14.37
N ALA A 389 1.32 -14.30 -14.65
CA ALA A 389 2.54 -14.07 -13.87
C ALA A 389 2.23 -13.77 -12.39
N ALA A 390 1.23 -12.93 -12.10
CA ALA A 390 0.79 -12.66 -10.74
C ALA A 390 0.18 -13.89 -10.06
N ALA A 391 -0.57 -14.71 -10.79
CA ALA A 391 -1.11 -15.97 -10.28
C ALA A 391 0.00 -16.97 -9.94
N LEU A 392 1.03 -17.08 -10.77
CA LEU A 392 2.19 -17.94 -10.50
C LEU A 392 2.96 -17.50 -9.24
N VAL A 393 3.08 -16.19 -8.99
CA VAL A 393 3.65 -15.67 -7.74
C VAL A 393 2.83 -16.17 -6.54
N TRP A 394 1.50 -16.05 -6.59
CA TRP A 394 0.64 -16.51 -5.49
C TRP A 394 0.60 -18.03 -5.33
N VAL A 395 0.60 -18.80 -6.43
CA VAL A 395 0.74 -20.26 -6.38
C VAL A 395 2.05 -20.64 -5.69
N SER A 396 3.14 -19.94 -5.99
CA SER A 396 4.43 -20.19 -5.33
C SER A 396 4.36 -19.87 -3.83
N ILE A 397 3.79 -18.72 -3.45
CA ILE A 397 3.60 -18.35 -2.03
C ILE A 397 2.74 -19.39 -1.31
N LEU A 398 1.61 -19.81 -1.90
CA LEU A 398 0.72 -20.81 -1.33
C LEU A 398 1.42 -22.17 -1.19
N ALA A 399 2.22 -22.59 -2.17
CA ALA A 399 3.02 -23.81 -2.07
C ALA A 399 4.01 -23.75 -0.91
N LEU A 400 4.70 -22.61 -0.71
CA LEU A 400 5.57 -22.42 0.45
C LEU A 400 4.78 -22.44 1.78
N LEU A 401 3.61 -21.81 1.84
CA LEU A 401 2.77 -21.83 3.03
C LEU A 401 2.29 -23.25 3.36
N VAL A 402 1.85 -24.02 2.37
CA VAL A 402 1.45 -25.42 2.54
C VAL A 402 2.62 -26.27 3.03
N TRP A 403 3.83 -25.99 2.55
CA TRP A 403 5.03 -26.70 2.99
C TRP A 403 5.45 -26.37 4.43
N GLN A 404 5.29 -25.12 4.87
CA GLN A 404 5.78 -24.66 6.18
C GLN A 404 4.75 -24.66 7.31
N CYS A 405 3.46 -24.54 7.00
CA CYS A 405 2.41 -24.36 8.00
C CYS A 405 1.64 -25.65 8.27
N SER A 406 1.15 -25.81 9.50
CA SER A 406 0.21 -26.88 9.83
C SER A 406 -1.16 -26.64 9.20
N ALA A 407 -1.97 -27.69 9.05
CA ALA A 407 -3.34 -27.57 8.53
C ALA A 407 -4.19 -26.55 9.32
N HIS A 408 -4.04 -26.51 10.64
CA HIS A 408 -4.71 -25.52 11.50
C HIS A 408 -4.28 -24.08 11.17
N GLN A 409 -2.97 -23.83 11.01
CA GLN A 409 -2.45 -22.52 10.64
C GLN A 409 -2.93 -22.09 9.25
N LEU A 410 -2.99 -23.01 8.29
CA LEU A 410 -3.50 -22.75 6.94
C LEU A 410 -4.99 -22.36 6.97
N VAL A 411 -5.81 -23.07 7.74
CA VAL A 411 -7.23 -22.73 7.93
C VAL A 411 -7.36 -21.36 8.59
N LEU A 412 -6.58 -21.08 9.62
CA LEU A 412 -6.62 -19.78 10.31
C LEU A 412 -6.18 -18.64 9.40
N LEU A 413 -5.12 -18.82 8.60
CA LEU A 413 -4.69 -17.85 7.58
C LEU A 413 -5.78 -17.63 6.52
N ALA A 414 -6.37 -18.69 6.00
CA ALA A 414 -7.45 -18.60 5.02
C ALA A 414 -8.67 -17.87 5.60
N MET A 415 -9.04 -18.16 6.86
CA MET A 415 -10.11 -17.47 7.57
C MET A 415 -9.80 -15.98 7.74
N LEU A 416 -8.62 -15.65 8.28
CA LEU A 416 -8.18 -14.27 8.53
C LEU A 416 -8.00 -13.46 7.23
N TRP A 417 -7.80 -14.11 6.09
CA TRP A 417 -7.71 -13.44 4.80
C TRP A 417 -9.08 -13.31 4.11
N PHE A 418 -9.79 -14.42 3.90
CA PHE A 418 -11.00 -14.45 3.07
C PHE A 418 -12.25 -13.98 3.80
N VAL A 419 -12.42 -14.28 5.10
CA VAL A 419 -13.60 -13.82 5.84
C VAL A 419 -13.70 -12.30 5.85
N PRO A 420 -12.68 -11.52 6.28
CA PRO A 420 -12.77 -10.07 6.24
C PRO A 420 -12.90 -9.53 4.82
N LEU A 421 -12.25 -10.15 3.82
CA LEU A 421 -12.33 -9.74 2.42
C LEU A 421 -13.78 -9.74 1.91
N VAL A 422 -14.50 -10.85 2.12
CA VAL A 422 -15.84 -11.06 1.55
C VAL A 422 -16.97 -10.53 2.43
N THR A 423 -16.68 -10.17 3.69
CA THR A 423 -17.67 -9.64 4.63
C THR A 423 -17.46 -8.16 4.88
N LEU A 424 -16.62 -7.80 5.86
CA LEU A 424 -16.39 -6.42 6.27
C LEU A 424 -15.75 -5.59 5.15
N GLY A 425 -14.84 -6.15 4.37
CA GLY A 425 -14.22 -5.48 3.22
C GLY A 425 -15.25 -5.12 2.15
N ALA A 426 -16.14 -6.06 1.79
CA ALA A 426 -17.26 -5.81 0.90
C ALA A 426 -18.20 -4.73 1.45
N LEU A 427 -18.50 -4.75 2.76
CA LEU A 427 -19.29 -3.72 3.43
C LEU A 427 -18.61 -2.34 3.39
N LEU A 428 -17.32 -2.25 3.69
CA LEU A 428 -16.55 -0.99 3.65
C LEU A 428 -16.53 -0.41 2.23
N GLN A 429 -16.31 -1.25 1.22
CA GLN A 429 -16.39 -0.85 -0.18
C GLN A 429 -17.79 -0.33 -0.55
N LYS A 430 -18.86 -0.96 -0.05
CA LYS A 430 -20.24 -0.55 -0.29
C LYS A 430 -20.58 0.77 0.38
N ILE A 431 -20.18 0.96 1.64
CA ILE A 431 -20.32 2.24 2.35
C ILE A 431 -19.57 3.34 1.60
N ARG A 432 -18.33 3.07 1.16
CA ARG A 432 -17.55 4.02 0.35
C ARG A 432 -18.29 4.37 -0.95
N SER A 433 -18.76 3.37 -1.69
CA SER A 433 -19.49 3.59 -2.94
C SER A 433 -20.77 4.41 -2.74
N MET A 434 -21.55 4.15 -1.68
CA MET A 434 -22.68 5.00 -1.30
C MET A 434 -22.22 6.43 -0.98
N ALA A 435 -21.11 6.57 -0.24
CA ALA A 435 -20.59 7.88 0.11
C ALA A 435 -20.05 8.67 -1.08
N GLU A 436 -19.56 7.99 -2.11
CA GLU A 436 -18.90 8.62 -3.27
C GLU A 436 -19.86 8.84 -4.44
N HIS A 437 -20.83 7.95 -4.68
CA HIS A 437 -21.67 7.92 -5.90
C HIS A 437 -23.17 8.14 -5.66
N SER A 438 -23.59 8.53 -4.46
CA SER A 438 -25.01 8.91 -4.20
C SER A 438 -25.32 10.36 -4.54
N GLY A 439 -24.56 10.93 -5.47
CA GLY A 439 -24.73 12.29 -5.96
C GLY A 439 -25.67 12.37 -7.15
N GLY A 440 -25.88 13.60 -7.61
CA GLY A 440 -26.69 13.90 -8.78
C GLY A 440 -27.32 15.29 -8.70
N PRO A 441 -27.49 15.97 -9.84
CA PRO A 441 -28.23 17.24 -9.89
C PRO A 441 -29.58 17.10 -9.21
N GLY A 442 -29.80 17.90 -8.16
CA GLY A 442 -31.05 17.90 -7.38
C GLY A 442 -31.18 16.82 -6.29
N SER A 443 -30.22 15.90 -6.15
CA SER A 443 -30.26 14.85 -5.11
C SER A 443 -29.82 15.38 -3.74
N THR A 444 -28.82 16.28 -3.71
CA THR A 444 -28.34 16.94 -2.47
C THR A 444 -28.40 18.45 -2.65
N PRO A 445 -29.06 19.20 -1.74
CA PRO A 445 -29.12 20.65 -1.81
C PRO A 445 -27.74 21.29 -1.92
N GLY A 446 -27.52 22.11 -2.95
CA GLY A 446 -26.24 22.78 -3.18
C GLY A 446 -25.13 21.92 -3.81
N TRP A 447 -25.42 20.67 -4.20
CA TRP A 447 -24.46 19.79 -4.87
C TRP A 447 -24.98 19.35 -6.24
N GLN A 448 -24.26 19.70 -7.31
CA GLN A 448 -24.68 19.45 -8.70
C GLN A 448 -23.88 18.34 -9.41
N ALA A 449 -22.92 17.71 -8.73
CA ALA A 449 -22.11 16.64 -9.31
C ALA A 449 -22.67 15.25 -8.95
N TRP A 450 -22.39 14.26 -9.81
CA TRP A 450 -22.76 12.86 -9.59
C TRP A 450 -21.94 12.16 -8.50
N THR A 451 -20.79 12.72 -8.16
CA THR A 451 -19.88 12.17 -7.14
C THR A 451 -19.58 13.19 -6.05
N TYR A 452 -19.25 12.70 -4.85
CA TYR A 452 -18.91 13.53 -3.70
C TYR A 452 -17.41 13.59 -3.42
N SER A 453 -17.02 14.66 -2.73
CA SER A 453 -15.74 14.74 -2.04
C SER A 453 -15.93 15.12 -0.58
N TRP A 454 -15.12 14.52 0.28
CA TRP A 454 -15.31 14.53 1.72
C TRP A 454 -14.11 15.11 2.47
N ARG A 455 -14.39 15.91 3.50
CA ARG A 455 -13.46 16.24 4.57
C ARG A 455 -13.50 15.13 5.61
N VAL A 456 -12.40 14.40 5.72
CA VAL A 456 -12.32 13.17 6.53
C VAL A 456 -11.32 13.29 7.68
N GLY A 457 -11.70 12.75 8.84
CA GLY A 457 -10.80 12.54 9.98
C GLY A 457 -9.96 11.27 9.84
N TRP A 458 -9.15 10.97 10.86
CA TRP A 458 -8.24 9.82 10.84
C TRP A 458 -8.97 8.46 10.75
N LEU A 459 -10.10 8.30 11.45
CA LEU A 459 -10.94 7.09 11.34
C LEU A 459 -11.46 6.90 9.91
N GLY A 460 -11.93 7.97 9.28
CA GLY A 460 -12.37 7.94 7.89
C GLY A 460 -11.24 7.51 6.97
N ARG A 461 -10.03 8.05 7.16
CA ARG A 461 -8.83 7.68 6.38
C ARG A 461 -8.36 6.25 6.61
N PHE A 462 -8.63 5.68 7.78
CA PHE A 462 -8.28 4.29 8.06
C PHE A 462 -9.30 3.30 7.47
N PHE A 463 -10.60 3.57 7.60
CA PHE A 463 -11.63 2.59 7.26
C PHE A 463 -12.28 2.79 5.89
N ILE A 464 -12.61 4.02 5.50
CA ILE A 464 -13.49 4.27 4.34
C ILE A 464 -12.73 4.91 3.18
N TRP A 465 -11.91 5.92 3.48
CA TRP A 465 -11.22 6.75 2.50
C TRP A 465 -9.70 6.84 2.72
N PRO A 466 -8.97 5.72 2.67
CA PRO A 466 -7.52 5.77 2.63
C PRO A 466 -7.04 6.41 1.32
N TYR A 467 -5.79 6.87 1.28
CA TYR A 467 -5.13 7.33 0.05
C TYR A 467 -5.92 8.36 -0.78
N HIS A 468 -6.50 9.36 -0.11
CA HIS A 468 -7.22 10.48 -0.75
C HIS A 468 -8.40 10.11 -1.65
N ILE A 469 -8.91 8.88 -1.61
CA ILE A 469 -10.11 8.50 -2.38
C ILE A 469 -11.36 9.27 -1.92
N ASN A 470 -11.32 9.89 -0.73
CA ASN A 470 -12.32 10.88 -0.30
C ASN A 470 -12.46 12.06 -1.26
N LEU A 471 -11.50 12.29 -2.17
CA LEU A 471 -11.57 13.30 -3.23
C LEU A 471 -12.09 12.69 -4.54
N HIS A 472 -13.16 11.91 -4.46
CA HIS A 472 -13.66 11.11 -5.59
C HIS A 472 -14.19 11.99 -6.73
N LEU A 473 -14.79 13.15 -6.42
CA LEU A 473 -15.16 14.14 -7.45
C LEU A 473 -13.94 14.61 -8.25
N GLN A 474 -12.83 14.91 -7.56
CA GLN A 474 -11.59 15.31 -8.23
C GLN A 474 -11.02 14.16 -9.07
N HIS A 475 -11.11 12.93 -8.57
CA HIS A 475 -10.74 11.76 -9.35
C HIS A 475 -11.54 11.65 -10.66
N HIS A 476 -12.86 11.84 -10.65
CA HIS A 476 -13.65 11.82 -11.88
C HIS A 476 -13.30 12.96 -12.85
N ARG A 477 -13.07 14.16 -12.33
CA ARG A 477 -12.71 15.32 -13.15
C ARG A 477 -11.31 15.21 -13.76
N ALA A 478 -10.38 14.62 -13.02
CA ALA A 478 -8.96 14.56 -13.37
C ALA A 478 -8.38 13.15 -13.11
N ALA A 479 -8.96 12.13 -13.76
CA ALA A 479 -8.60 10.73 -13.54
C ALA A 479 -7.13 10.39 -13.89
N GLY A 480 -6.43 11.27 -14.62
CA GLY A 480 -4.98 11.14 -14.88
C GLY A 480 -4.07 11.67 -13.78
N VAL A 481 -4.63 12.18 -12.67
CA VAL A 481 -3.88 12.64 -11.50
C VAL A 481 -3.84 11.53 -10.45
N PRO A 482 -2.66 11.09 -9.99
CA PRO A 482 -2.56 10.02 -9.01
C PRO A 482 -3.03 10.47 -7.63
N TRP A 483 -3.45 9.49 -6.82
CA TRP A 483 -4.02 9.70 -5.49
C TRP A 483 -3.25 10.67 -4.58
N HIS A 484 -1.92 10.65 -4.62
CA HIS A 484 -1.07 11.48 -3.76
C HIS A 484 -1.01 12.94 -4.21
N ALA A 485 -1.37 13.22 -5.47
CA ALA A 485 -1.43 14.55 -6.05
C ALA A 485 -2.87 15.10 -6.13
N LEU A 486 -3.91 14.26 -5.98
CA LEU A 486 -5.31 14.70 -5.97
C LEU A 486 -5.60 15.92 -5.06
N PRO A 487 -5.03 16.05 -3.85
CA PRO A 487 -5.28 17.23 -3.02
C PRO A 487 -4.90 18.56 -3.67
N THR A 488 -3.97 18.56 -4.62
CA THR A 488 -3.56 19.78 -5.35
C THR A 488 -4.59 20.25 -6.39
N THR A 489 -5.57 19.41 -6.70
CA THR A 489 -6.63 19.71 -7.67
C THR A 489 -7.88 20.31 -7.04
N VAL A 490 -7.93 20.39 -5.70
CA VAL A 490 -9.05 20.98 -4.95
C VAL A 490 -8.90 22.50 -4.97
N SER A 491 -9.90 23.21 -5.52
CA SER A 491 -9.91 24.68 -5.46
C SER A 491 -10.30 25.20 -4.08
N ALA A 492 -9.85 26.40 -3.72
CA ALA A 492 -10.09 27.00 -2.39
C ALA A 492 -11.58 27.11 -2.03
N ASP A 493 -12.42 27.41 -3.03
CA ASP A 493 -13.87 27.58 -2.85
C ASP A 493 -14.66 26.28 -3.09
N GLU A 494 -13.98 25.15 -3.31
CA GLU A 494 -14.67 23.90 -3.58
C GLU A 494 -15.29 23.31 -2.31
N ALA A 495 -16.61 23.09 -2.33
CA ALA A 495 -17.31 22.48 -1.22
C ALA A 495 -16.84 21.02 -1.03
N LEU A 496 -16.51 20.66 0.21
CA LEU A 496 -16.26 19.29 0.64
C LEU A 496 -17.28 18.92 1.72
N MET A 497 -17.98 17.79 1.54
CA MET A 497 -18.91 17.28 2.54
C MET A 497 -18.18 16.90 3.83
N ALA A 498 -18.74 17.21 4.99
CA ALA A 498 -18.14 16.80 6.25
C ALA A 498 -18.44 15.31 6.51
N SER A 499 -17.44 14.47 6.80
CA SER A 499 -17.66 13.02 7.00
C SER A 499 -18.70 12.68 8.07
N ARG A 500 -18.96 13.58 9.03
CA ARG A 500 -20.01 13.45 10.04
C ARG A 500 -21.44 13.41 9.47
N THR A 501 -21.65 13.89 8.24
CA THR A 501 -22.96 13.87 7.57
C THR A 501 -23.18 12.62 6.72
N LEU A 502 -22.20 11.71 6.66
CA LEU A 502 -22.34 10.43 5.95
C LEU A 502 -23.58 9.62 6.41
N PRO A 503 -23.91 9.53 7.72
CA PRO A 503 -25.14 8.86 8.14
C PRO A 503 -26.40 9.47 7.53
N ASP A 504 -26.47 10.81 7.39
CA ASP A 504 -27.64 11.48 6.84
C ASP A 504 -27.78 11.25 5.32
N LEU A 505 -26.68 10.95 4.62
CA LEU A 505 -26.72 10.51 3.22
C LEU A 505 -27.32 9.10 3.08
N MET A 506 -27.09 8.22 4.06
CA MET A 506 -27.54 6.82 4.01
C MET A 506 -28.90 6.59 4.67
N TRP A 507 -29.25 7.37 5.69
CA TRP A 507 -30.40 7.15 6.55
C TRP A 507 -31.36 8.34 6.53
N SER A 508 -32.59 8.12 6.06
CA SER A 508 -33.67 9.08 6.23
C SER A 508 -34.16 9.05 7.68
N ARG A 509 -33.86 10.09 8.47
CA ARG A 509 -34.38 10.27 9.84
C ARG A 509 -35.88 10.58 9.92
N ARG A 510 -36.65 10.32 8.85
CA ARG A 510 -38.10 10.53 8.86
C ARG A 510 -38.73 9.58 9.88
N ARG A 511 -39.45 10.18 10.83
CA ARG A 511 -40.25 9.52 11.86
C ARG A 511 -41.36 8.68 11.24
#